data_AF-A0A3E0HAX5-F1
#
_entry.id   AF-A0A3E0HAX5-F1
#
_cell.length_a   1.000
_cell.length_b   1.000
_cell.length_c   1.000
_cell.angle_alpha   90.00
_cell.angle_beta   90.00
_cell.angle_gamma   90.00
#
_symmetry.space_group_name_H-M   'P 1'
#
loop_
_entity.id
_entity.type
_entity.pdbx_description
1 polymer ?
#
loop_
_entity_poly.entity_id
_entity_poly.type
_entity_poly.pdbx_seq_one_letter_code
_entity_poly.pdbx_strand_id
1 'polypeptide(L)'
;MNTTASSVALNQRYPDDVPTIQIRDIPEDAYLTIRLRAEEAGQSIQAYMRDQVIAMAARRTKQEVIAVIEAGLAESGGADPDKILTYRDEERR
;
A
#
# COMPACT_ATOMS: atom_id res chain seq x y z
N MET A 1 27.20 -45.11 -24.70
CA MET A 1 28.46 -44.61 -24.15
C MET A 1 28.30 -43.12 -23.89
N ASN A 2 28.51 -42.73 -22.62
CA ASN A 2 28.61 -41.40 -22.00
C ASN A 2 27.39 -40.46 -22.12
N THR A 3 26.59 -40.15 -21.08
CA THR A 3 26.83 -39.70 -19.68
C THR A 3 27.21 -38.21 -19.56
N THR A 4 26.42 -37.49 -18.73
CA THR A 4 26.70 -36.24 -17.99
C THR A 4 26.33 -34.94 -18.73
N ALA A 5 25.52 -34.00 -18.22
CA ALA A 5 24.87 -33.81 -16.94
C ALA A 5 23.55 -33.04 -17.12
N SER A 6 22.54 -33.46 -16.34
CA SER A 6 21.43 -32.62 -15.91
C SER A 6 21.97 -31.30 -15.33
N SER A 7 21.75 -30.19 -16.01
CA SER A 7 21.71 -28.86 -15.38
C SER A 7 20.24 -28.40 -15.30
N VAL A 8 19.41 -29.30 -14.81
CA VAL A 8 18.07 -28.99 -14.33
C VAL A 8 18.22 -28.87 -12.81
N ALA A 9 17.76 -27.75 -12.25
CA ALA A 9 17.64 -27.45 -10.82
C ALA A 9 18.84 -26.76 -10.12
N LEU A 10 19.19 -25.55 -10.56
CA LEU A 10 19.77 -24.53 -9.65
C LEU A 10 18.97 -23.22 -9.55
N ASN A 11 17.86 -23.07 -10.27
CA ASN A 11 17.07 -21.82 -10.26
C ASN A 11 15.87 -21.85 -9.29
N GLN A 12 15.95 -22.63 -8.20
CA GLN A 12 14.86 -22.69 -7.23
C GLN A 12 15.18 -21.81 -6.01
N ARG A 13 14.46 -20.67 -5.92
CA ARG A 13 14.24 -19.81 -4.73
C ARG A 13 15.24 -18.70 -4.45
N TYR A 14 15.41 -17.77 -5.40
CA TYR A 14 15.22 -16.36 -5.01
C TYR A 14 13.72 -16.08 -5.10
N PRO A 15 13.10 -15.29 -4.20
CA PRO A 15 11.72 -14.84 -4.42
C PRO A 15 11.71 -14.04 -5.72
N ASP A 16 11.17 -14.64 -6.78
CA ASP A 16 11.22 -14.10 -8.13
C ASP A 16 10.49 -12.74 -8.19
N ASP A 17 11.28 -11.71 -8.44
CA ASP A 17 11.00 -10.27 -8.56
C ASP A 17 10.54 -9.50 -7.32
N VAL A 18 11.50 -8.78 -6.71
CA VAL A 18 11.17 -7.54 -6.01
C VAL A 18 10.60 -6.56 -7.04
N PRO A 19 9.34 -6.09 -6.91
CA PRO A 19 8.74 -5.25 -7.93
C PRO A 19 9.54 -3.96 -8.10
N THR A 20 9.96 -3.68 -9.33
CA THR A 20 10.71 -2.46 -9.67
C THR A 20 9.84 -1.50 -10.46
N ILE A 21 9.98 -0.21 -10.16
CA ILE A 21 9.28 0.87 -10.87
C ILE A 21 10.34 1.78 -11.48
N GLN A 22 10.24 2.01 -12.79
CA GLN A 22 11.06 3.00 -13.49
C GLN A 22 10.20 4.21 -13.82
N ILE A 23 10.64 5.38 -13.36
CA ILE A 23 9.99 6.67 -13.64
C ILE A 23 10.88 7.41 -14.63
N ARG A 24 10.33 7.74 -15.80
CA ARG A 24 11.02 8.43 -16.88
C ARG A 24 10.56 9.87 -16.99
N ASP A 25 11.36 10.68 -17.66
CA ASP A 25 11.02 12.05 -18.05
C ASP A 25 10.63 12.94 -16.85
N ILE A 26 11.35 12.77 -15.73
CA ILE A 26 11.17 13.62 -14.54
C ILE A 26 11.72 15.01 -14.86
N PRO A 27 10.92 16.08 -14.68
CA PRO A 27 11.41 17.45 -14.80
C PRO A 27 12.62 17.71 -13.89
N GLU A 28 13.61 18.44 -14.40
CA GLU A 28 14.89 18.62 -13.70
C GLU A 28 14.72 19.28 -12.33
N ASP A 29 13.83 20.27 -12.21
CA ASP A 29 13.49 20.96 -10.96
C ASP A 29 12.91 20.01 -9.90
N ALA A 30 12.03 19.10 -10.32
CA ALA A 30 11.47 18.07 -9.46
C ALA A 30 12.55 17.07 -9.02
N TYR A 31 13.43 16.64 -9.94
CA TYR A 31 14.54 15.75 -9.62
C TYR A 31 15.51 16.38 -8.60
N LEU A 32 15.88 17.65 -8.77
CA LEU A 32 16.74 18.37 -7.84
C LEU A 32 16.10 18.49 -6.45
N THR A 33 14.80 18.80 -6.41
CA THR A 33 14.06 18.87 -5.14
C THR A 33 14.05 17.53 -4.41
N ILE A 34 13.82 16.42 -5.12
CA ILE A 34 13.86 15.07 -4.55
C ILE A 34 15.27 14.74 -4.04
N ARG A 35 16.30 15.07 -4.82
CA ARG A 35 17.69 14.84 -4.44
C ARG A 35 18.07 15.56 -3.15
N LEU A 36 17.76 16.85 -3.05
CA LEU A 36 18.03 17.65 -1.86
C LEU A 36 17.34 17.05 -0.62
N ARG A 37 16.07 16.68 -0.73
CA ARG A 37 15.34 16.06 0.39
C ARG A 37 15.90 14.70 0.78
N ALA A 38 16.36 13.90 -0.18
CA ALA A 38 17.01 12.62 0.10
C ALA A 38 18.35 12.83 0.82
N GLU A 39 19.14 13.81 0.40
CA GLU A 39 20.40 14.19 1.04
C GLU A 39 20.17 14.70 2.48
N GLU A 40 19.16 15.56 2.70
CA GLU A 40 18.74 16.01 4.04
C GLU A 40 18.30 14.87 4.96
N ALA A 41 17.65 13.84 4.40
CA ALA A 41 17.26 12.63 5.10
C ALA A 41 18.41 11.63 5.31
N GLY A 42 19.60 11.88 4.74
CA GLY A 42 20.73 10.96 4.76
C GLY A 42 20.48 9.65 3.99
N GLN A 43 19.58 9.68 3.00
CA GLN A 43 19.15 8.53 2.22
C GLN A 43 19.66 8.62 0.77
N SER A 44 19.84 7.47 0.12
CA SER A 44 19.93 7.47 -1.34
C SER A 44 18.58 7.87 -1.95
N ILE A 45 18.60 8.49 -3.14
CA ILE A 45 17.37 8.88 -3.86
C ILE A 45 16.42 7.69 -4.03
N GLN A 46 16.96 6.50 -4.34
CA GLN A 46 16.16 5.29 -4.51
C GLN A 46 15.47 4.85 -3.21
N ALA A 47 16.18 4.91 -2.07
CA ALA A 47 15.59 4.59 -0.77
C ALA A 47 14.50 5.60 -0.39
N TYR A 48 14.78 6.90 -0.56
CA TYR A 48 13.82 7.96 -0.32
C TYR A 48 12.54 7.78 -1.14
N MET A 49 12.66 7.54 -2.45
CA MET A 49 11.52 7.35 -3.34
C MET A 49 10.73 6.08 -3.00
N ARG A 50 11.40 4.99 -2.61
CA ARG A 50 10.71 3.79 -2.13
C ARG A 50 9.84 4.12 -0.91
N ASP A 51 10.36 4.85 0.06
CA ASP A 51 9.62 5.22 1.26
C ASP A 51 8.41 6.11 0.92
N GLN A 52 8.57 7.04 -0.05
CA GLN A 52 7.44 7.83 -0.57
C GLN A 52 6.37 6.96 -1.25
N VAL A 53 6.76 5.98 -2.05
CA VAL A 53 5.83 5.04 -2.71
C VAL A 53 5.10 4.18 -1.68
N ILE A 54 5.81 3.68 -0.65
CA ILE A 54 5.19 2.93 0.45
C ILE A 54 4.19 3.81 1.19
N ALA A 55 4.57 5.06 1.52
CA ALA A 55 3.68 5.99 2.19
C ALA A 55 2.44 6.33 1.35
N MET A 56 2.60 6.44 0.04
CA MET A 56 1.49 6.62 -0.90
C MET A 56 0.56 5.41 -0.89
N ALA A 57 1.11 4.19 -1.00
CA ALA A 57 0.33 2.95 -1.01
C ALA A 57 -0.36 2.65 0.33
N ALA A 58 0.24 3.06 1.45
CA ALA A 58 -0.33 2.88 2.78
C ALA A 58 -1.58 3.74 3.03
N ARG A 59 -1.76 4.84 2.28
CA ARG A 59 -2.92 5.71 2.41
C ARG A 59 -4.11 5.08 1.68
N ARG A 60 -5.06 4.51 2.44
CA ARG A 60 -6.36 4.14 1.87
C ARG A 60 -7.01 5.37 1.26
N THR A 61 -7.47 5.23 0.03
CA THR A 61 -8.29 6.23 -0.64
C THR A 61 -9.63 6.38 0.08
N LYS A 62 -10.27 7.54 -0.07
CA LYS A 62 -11.61 7.78 0.49
C LYS A 62 -12.61 6.72 0.01
N GLN A 63 -12.48 6.28 -1.24
CA GLN A 63 -13.34 5.26 -1.83
C GLN A 63 -13.12 3.89 -1.19
N GLU A 64 -11.87 3.50 -0.94
CA GLU A 64 -11.58 2.26 -0.21
C GLU A 64 -12.09 2.31 1.22
N VAL A 65 -11.99 3.45 1.89
CA VAL A 65 -12.56 3.62 3.24
C VAL A 65 -14.09 3.48 3.21
N ILE A 66 -14.77 4.10 2.24
CA ILE A 66 -16.22 3.98 2.07
C ILE A 66 -16.60 2.52 1.80
N ALA A 67 -15.88 1.83 0.91
CA ALA A 67 -16.14 0.43 0.60
C ALA A 67 -15.97 -0.48 1.84
N VAL A 68 -14.97 -0.21 2.69
CA VAL A 68 -14.79 -0.92 3.97
C VAL A 68 -15.95 -0.65 4.93
N ILE A 69 -16.43 0.60 5.01
CA ILE A 69 -17.58 0.97 5.85
C ILE A 69 -18.86 0.29 5.33
N GLU A 70 -19.11 0.31 4.02
CA GLU A 70 -20.27 -0.33 3.40
C GLU A 70 -20.26 -1.85 3.63
N ALA A 71 -19.11 -2.50 3.46
CA ALA A 71 -18.95 -3.92 3.76
C ALA A 71 -19.22 -4.24 5.24
N GLY A 72 -18.67 -3.44 6.15
CA GLY A 72 -18.92 -3.60 7.59
C GLY A 72 -20.38 -3.34 7.99
N LEU A 73 -21.05 -2.39 7.32
CA LEU A 73 -22.47 -2.11 7.54
C LEU A 73 -23.35 -3.26 7.02
N ALA A 74 -22.99 -3.85 5.89
CA ALA A 74 -23.68 -5.01 5.33
C ALA A 74 -23.53 -6.26 6.23
N GLU A 75 -22.34 -6.50 6.79
CA GLU A 75 -22.10 -7.62 7.71
C GLU A 75 -22.75 -7.43 9.09
N SER A 76 -22.74 -6.21 9.63
CA SER A 76 -23.38 -5.90 10.91
C SER A 76 -24.90 -5.76 10.83
N GLY A 77 -25.47 -5.80 9.62
CA GLY A 77 -26.90 -5.65 9.38
C GLY A 77 -27.40 -4.20 9.50
N GLY A 78 -26.51 -3.23 9.65
CA GLY A 78 -26.83 -1.84 9.92
C GLY A 78 -27.35 -1.62 11.35
N ALA A 79 -27.29 -0.37 11.81
CA ALA A 79 -27.94 -0.01 13.07
C ALA A 79 -29.45 0.18 12.81
N ASP A 80 -30.29 -0.53 13.56
CA ASP A 80 -31.74 -0.38 13.54
C ASP A 80 -32.12 1.00 14.08
N PRO A 81 -32.61 1.94 13.24
CA PRO A 81 -32.91 3.31 13.65
C PRO A 81 -33.95 3.37 14.76
N ASP A 82 -34.90 2.42 14.78
CA ASP A 82 -35.97 2.38 15.77
C ASP A 82 -35.41 1.99 17.14
N LYS A 83 -34.40 1.11 17.19
CA LYS A 83 -33.70 0.78 18.44
C LYS A 83 -32.85 1.93 18.96
N ILE A 84 -32.18 2.67 18.08
CA ILE A 84 -31.40 3.85 18.47
C ILE A 84 -32.28 4.92 19.13
N LEU A 85 -33.45 5.18 18.54
CA LEU A 85 -34.41 6.14 19.09
C LEU A 85 -34.97 5.66 20.44
N THR A 86 -35.23 4.37 20.57
CA THR A 86 -35.69 3.76 21.82
C THR A 86 -34.66 3.94 22.94
N TYR A 87 -33.39 3.60 22.70
CA TYR A 87 -32.32 3.80 23.69
C TYR A 87 -32.13 5.28 24.06
N ARG A 88 -32.25 6.20 23.10
CA ARG A 88 -32.12 7.64 23.35
C ARG A 88 -33.25 8.19 24.22
N ASP A 89 -34.46 7.70 24.03
CA ASP A 89 -35.65 8.18 24.73
C ASP A 89 -35.77 7.55 26.14
N GLU A 90 -35.18 6.37 26.35
CA GLU A 90 -35.01 5.74 27.67
C GLU A 90 -34.05 6.53 28.58
N GLU A 91 -32.95 7.07 28.04
CA GLU A 91 -31.99 7.90 28.79
C GLU A 91 -32.55 9.30 29.16
N ARG A 92 -33.66 9.72 28.55
CA ARG A 92 -34.28 11.04 28.78
C ARG A 92 -35.43 11.00 29.81
N ARG A 93 -35.68 9.86 30.44
CA ARG A 93 -36.71 9.66 31.48
C ARG A 93 -36.09 9.42 32.84
#